data_AF-A0A8J3Q5D6-F1
#
_entry.id   AF-A0A8J3Q5D6-F1
#
_cell.length_a   1.000
_cell.length_b   1.000
_cell.length_c   1.000
_cell.angle_alpha   90.00
_cell.angle_beta   90.00
_cell.angle_gamma   90.00
#
_symmetry.space_group_name_H-M   'P 1'
#
loop_
_entity.id
_entity.type
_entity.pdbx_description
1 polymer ?
#
loop_
_entity_poly.entity_id
_entity_poly.type
_entity_poly.pdbx_seq_one_letter_code
_entity_poly.pdbx_strand_id
1 'polypeptide(L)'
;MESRASQAEQAWAHKAALIAEVKSLTAMLSTDFQTASERMLAVQEQWAAIGRSGSDAVEDELWKQFRAAHQGFYAAGNTPKAQGRSQAETRQQKLRIVDEAERISHSVEWVSTELVFQRLDEEWRKTRPLGSAEEAQLVERLKQAWGRFARARAAHFADQRRKTEEALHAKESLVHEAAALIKSTDLNEVKQKFSELETRWKSATAVPPLDEQRLWTSMQQTQAQVIAAIEQELQRREEERRRREEEKRAIYQHKETLIKQTLDLLHSPDFQTAEEGLQQLVTAWNSSGYAGQEHEQGLYERFTQAAGQVYQAIEDAAEESRREAARRLVDEMYDLRDEADELDHRIYEAKVRLSDMMARQESSRNDPWELTESRAEAIEAESKLIDALRDRLEETMDDIAELETRLRNVG
;
A
#
# COMPACT_ATOMS: atom_id res chain seq x y z
N MET A 1 -42.94 -3.79 94.04
CA MET A 1 -41.69 -4.10 94.78
C MET A 1 -41.06 -5.42 94.35
N GLU A 2 -41.83 -6.40 93.85
CA GLU A 2 -41.33 -7.73 93.41
C GLU A 2 -40.29 -7.68 92.27
N SER A 3 -40.42 -6.75 91.32
CA SER A 3 -39.47 -6.65 90.18
C SER A 3 -38.04 -6.27 90.58
N ARG A 4 -37.85 -5.41 91.60
CA ARG A 4 -36.51 -5.05 92.09
C ARG A 4 -35.89 -6.15 92.96
N ALA A 5 -36.72 -6.86 93.72
CA ALA A 5 -36.28 -8.02 94.51
C ALA A 5 -35.83 -9.17 93.60
N SER A 6 -36.59 -9.47 92.56
CA SER A 6 -36.24 -10.49 91.56
C SER A 6 -34.98 -10.14 90.77
N GLN A 7 -34.78 -8.87 90.39
CA GLN A 7 -33.55 -8.42 89.73
C GLN A 7 -32.32 -8.51 90.65
N ALA A 8 -32.46 -8.17 91.94
CA ALA A 8 -31.39 -8.31 92.91
C ALA A 8 -31.02 -9.79 93.15
N GLU A 9 -32.01 -10.67 93.19
CA GLU A 9 -31.82 -12.12 93.32
C GLU A 9 -31.11 -12.74 92.10
N GLN A 10 -31.48 -12.32 90.89
CA GLN A 10 -30.78 -12.73 89.66
C GLN A 10 -29.32 -12.24 89.63
N ALA A 11 -29.08 -10.98 89.99
CA ALA A 11 -27.73 -10.42 90.08
C ALA A 11 -26.88 -11.14 91.14
N TRP A 12 -27.48 -11.54 92.26
CA TRP A 12 -26.83 -12.34 93.29
C TRP A 12 -26.45 -13.73 92.76
N ALA A 13 -27.39 -14.42 92.11
CA ALA A 13 -27.16 -15.75 91.54
C ALA A 13 -26.04 -15.73 90.49
N HIS A 14 -26.00 -14.70 89.63
CA HIS A 14 -24.93 -14.53 88.64
C HIS A 14 -23.57 -14.30 89.30
N LYS A 15 -23.48 -13.42 90.31
CA LYS A 15 -22.23 -13.20 91.06
C LYS A 15 -21.77 -14.46 91.78
N ALA A 16 -22.68 -15.18 92.43
CA ALA A 16 -22.37 -16.46 93.07
C ALA A 16 -21.85 -17.50 92.07
N ALA A 17 -22.45 -17.58 90.87
CA ALA A 17 -22.00 -18.45 89.79
C ALA A 17 -20.58 -18.08 89.30
N LEU A 18 -20.30 -16.79 89.09
CA LEU A 18 -18.97 -16.32 88.71
C LEU A 18 -17.91 -16.65 89.77
N ILE A 19 -18.23 -16.53 91.06
CA ILE A 19 -17.31 -16.94 92.15
C ILE A 19 -17.03 -18.45 92.10
N ALA A 20 -18.05 -19.27 91.81
CA ALA A 20 -17.88 -20.71 91.64
C ALA A 20 -17.04 -21.03 90.39
N GLU A 21 -17.21 -20.29 89.29
CA GLU A 21 -16.39 -20.40 88.08
C GLU A 21 -14.93 -20.03 88.36
N VAL A 22 -14.63 -18.93 89.05
CA VAL A 22 -13.24 -18.60 89.44
C VAL A 22 -12.56 -19.74 90.21
N LYS A 23 -13.30 -20.42 91.10
CA LYS A 23 -12.78 -21.57 91.84
C LYS A 23 -12.52 -22.77 90.93
N SER A 24 -13.40 -23.04 89.95
CA SER A 24 -13.17 -24.12 88.98
C SER A 24 -12.02 -23.79 88.02
N LEU A 25 -11.89 -22.54 87.58
CA LEU A 25 -10.76 -22.05 86.78
C LEU A 25 -9.43 -22.21 87.52
N THR A 26 -9.43 -22.00 88.85
CA THR A 26 -8.25 -22.23 89.69
C THR A 26 -7.81 -23.70 89.67
N ALA A 27 -8.76 -24.65 89.64
CA ALA A 27 -8.45 -26.07 89.46
C ALA A 27 -7.98 -26.37 88.03
N MET A 28 -8.56 -25.70 87.03
CA MET A 28 -8.22 -25.84 85.61
C MET A 28 -6.82 -25.34 85.25
N LEU A 29 -6.23 -24.43 86.04
CA LEU A 29 -4.81 -24.05 85.93
C LEU A 29 -3.86 -25.25 85.94
N SER A 30 -4.31 -26.39 86.48
CA SER A 30 -3.52 -27.62 86.50
C SER A 30 -3.51 -28.39 85.18
N THR A 31 -4.49 -28.17 84.31
CA THR A 31 -4.72 -28.91 83.05
C THR A 31 -4.64 -28.06 81.79
N ASP A 32 -5.11 -26.81 81.84
CA ASP A 32 -5.09 -25.88 80.70
C ASP A 32 -5.00 -24.45 81.22
N PHE A 33 -3.76 -23.94 81.29
CA PHE A 33 -3.49 -22.63 81.87
C PHE A 33 -4.03 -21.49 80.99
N GLN A 34 -3.98 -21.64 79.67
CA GLN A 34 -4.39 -20.61 78.72
C GLN A 34 -5.90 -20.40 78.76
N THR A 35 -6.69 -21.46 78.61
CA THR A 35 -8.16 -21.38 78.66
C THR A 35 -8.61 -20.86 80.03
N ALA A 36 -7.97 -21.31 81.12
CA ALA A 36 -8.29 -20.83 82.46
C ALA A 36 -8.03 -19.33 82.63
N SER A 37 -6.95 -18.81 82.02
CA SER A 37 -6.59 -17.38 82.05
C SER A 37 -7.52 -16.52 81.20
N GLU A 38 -7.89 -16.97 80.00
CA GLU A 38 -8.83 -16.26 79.11
C GLU A 38 -10.23 -16.19 79.74
N ARG A 39 -10.69 -17.30 80.32
CA ARG A 39 -11.97 -17.36 81.04
C ARG A 39 -11.96 -16.47 82.29
N MET A 40 -10.84 -16.38 83.01
CA MET A 40 -10.72 -15.48 84.16
C MET A 40 -10.91 -14.01 83.76
N LEU A 41 -10.38 -13.58 82.61
CA LEU A 41 -10.59 -12.23 82.10
C LEU A 41 -12.07 -11.99 81.75
N ALA A 42 -12.71 -12.94 81.06
CA ALA A 42 -14.15 -12.85 80.76
C ALA A 42 -15.01 -12.79 82.03
N VAL A 43 -14.66 -13.56 83.06
CA VAL A 43 -15.34 -13.52 84.37
C VAL A 43 -15.21 -12.16 85.05
N GLN A 44 -14.05 -11.49 84.94
CA GLN A 44 -13.86 -10.14 85.47
C GLN A 44 -14.72 -9.10 84.75
N GLU A 45 -14.79 -9.17 83.42
CA GLU A 45 -15.66 -8.30 82.61
C GLU A 45 -17.14 -8.53 82.94
N GLN A 46 -17.56 -9.79 83.03
CA GLN A 46 -18.92 -10.16 83.39
C GLN A 46 -19.27 -9.71 84.82
N TRP A 47 -18.35 -9.86 85.77
CA TRP A 47 -18.54 -9.36 87.14
C TRP A 47 -18.74 -7.85 87.18
N ALA A 48 -17.97 -7.09 86.39
CA ALA A 48 -18.08 -5.64 86.30
C ALA A 48 -19.40 -5.17 85.64
N ALA A 49 -19.99 -5.99 84.77
CA ALA A 49 -21.25 -5.69 84.09
C ALA A 49 -22.49 -5.96 84.95
N ILE A 50 -22.38 -6.73 86.03
CA ILE A 50 -23.53 -7.05 86.90
C ILE A 50 -23.85 -5.87 87.83
N GLY A 51 -25.13 -5.46 87.85
CA GLY A 51 -25.64 -4.42 88.75
C GLY A 51 -25.69 -4.82 90.24
N ARG A 52 -26.35 -3.99 91.06
CA ARG A 52 -26.46 -4.22 92.51
C ARG A 52 -27.26 -5.49 92.83
N SER A 53 -26.74 -6.31 93.74
CA SER A 53 -27.28 -7.64 94.08
C SER A 53 -27.95 -7.73 95.46
N GLY A 54 -28.22 -6.60 96.12
CA GLY A 54 -28.93 -6.57 97.40
C GLY A 54 -28.49 -5.41 98.30
N SER A 55 -28.51 -5.67 99.61
CA SER A 55 -27.99 -4.77 100.65
C SER A 55 -26.47 -4.62 100.54
N ASP A 56 -25.92 -3.48 100.99
CA ASP A 56 -24.48 -3.20 101.01
C ASP A 56 -23.69 -4.31 101.73
N ALA A 57 -24.24 -4.90 102.80
CA ALA A 57 -23.61 -6.01 103.52
C ALA A 57 -23.50 -7.30 102.68
N VAL A 58 -24.47 -7.58 101.80
CA VAL A 58 -24.45 -8.75 100.89
C VAL A 58 -23.46 -8.51 99.76
N GLU A 59 -23.42 -7.29 99.23
CA GLU A 59 -22.49 -6.87 98.20
C GLU A 59 -21.03 -6.95 98.69
N ASP A 60 -20.77 -6.49 99.92
CA ASP A 60 -19.45 -6.54 100.55
C ASP A 60 -18.95 -7.98 100.75
N GLU A 61 -19.83 -8.89 101.16
CA GLU A 61 -19.49 -10.30 101.35
C GLU A 61 -19.24 -11.00 100.01
N LEU A 62 -20.07 -10.77 99.00
CA LEU A 62 -19.85 -11.29 97.63
C LEU A 62 -18.54 -10.76 97.04
N TRP A 63 -18.24 -9.47 97.22
CA TRP A 63 -17.00 -8.86 96.76
C TRP A 63 -15.77 -9.42 97.48
N LYS A 64 -15.87 -9.68 98.80
CA LYS A 64 -14.82 -10.34 99.58
C LYS A 64 -14.57 -11.75 99.08
N GLN A 65 -15.62 -12.53 98.80
CA GLN A 65 -15.49 -13.89 98.28
C GLN A 65 -14.91 -13.91 96.86
N PHE A 66 -15.35 -13.02 95.98
CA PHE A 66 -14.79 -12.87 94.63
C PHE A 66 -13.32 -12.48 94.68
N ARG A 67 -12.94 -11.48 95.49
CA ARG A 67 -11.52 -11.11 95.67
C ARG A 67 -10.68 -12.25 96.23
N ALA A 68 -11.19 -13.01 97.19
CA ALA A 68 -10.46 -14.16 97.74
C ALA A 68 -10.26 -15.25 96.68
N ALA A 69 -11.29 -15.55 95.89
CA ALA A 69 -11.19 -16.52 94.79
C ALA A 69 -10.24 -16.02 93.68
N HIS A 70 -10.30 -14.74 93.33
CA HIS A 70 -9.42 -14.08 92.36
C HIS A 70 -7.96 -14.10 92.81
N GLN A 71 -7.68 -13.71 94.06
CA GLN A 71 -6.34 -13.81 94.66
C GLN A 71 -5.84 -15.25 94.66
N GLY A 72 -6.71 -16.21 95.00
CA GLY A 72 -6.39 -17.64 94.96
C GLY A 72 -5.99 -18.13 93.57
N PHE A 73 -6.70 -17.70 92.53
CA PHE A 73 -6.38 -18.01 91.14
C PHE A 73 -4.99 -17.49 90.73
N TYR A 74 -4.70 -16.21 90.95
CA TYR A 74 -3.40 -15.64 90.58
C TYR A 74 -2.26 -16.17 91.45
N ALA A 75 -2.51 -16.47 92.73
CA ALA A 75 -1.53 -17.13 93.61
C ALA A 75 -1.18 -18.54 93.10
N ALA A 76 -2.19 -19.33 92.69
CA ALA A 76 -1.98 -20.64 92.08
C ALA A 76 -1.26 -20.54 90.73
N GLY A 77 -1.60 -19.54 89.91
CA GLY A 77 -1.00 -19.28 88.60
C GLY A 77 0.46 -18.81 88.65
N ASN A 78 0.86 -18.11 89.72
CA ASN A 78 2.22 -17.63 89.94
C ASN A 78 3.17 -18.67 90.54
N THR A 79 2.70 -19.90 90.81
CA THR A 79 3.59 -20.96 91.28
C THR A 79 4.59 -21.36 90.17
N PRO A 80 5.84 -21.71 90.50
CA PRO A 80 6.83 -22.16 89.50
C PRO A 80 6.34 -23.32 88.63
N LYS A 81 5.51 -24.20 89.21
CA LYS A 81 4.91 -25.35 88.53
C LYS A 81 3.85 -24.91 87.49
N ALA A 82 3.00 -23.94 87.81
CA ALA A 82 2.01 -23.41 86.88
C ALA A 82 2.67 -22.59 85.75
N GLN A 83 3.66 -21.76 86.08
CA GLN A 83 4.45 -21.01 85.11
C GLN A 83 5.23 -21.93 84.16
N GLY A 84 5.87 -22.99 84.67
CA GLY A 84 6.57 -23.98 83.85
C GLY A 84 5.65 -24.75 82.89
N ARG A 85 4.40 -25.03 83.29
CA ARG A 85 3.40 -25.62 82.39
C ARG A 85 2.94 -24.66 81.31
N SER A 86 2.62 -23.41 81.66
CA SER A 86 2.25 -22.39 80.68
C SER A 86 3.36 -22.17 79.63
N GLN A 87 4.62 -22.17 80.06
CA GLN A 87 5.77 -22.12 79.15
C GLN A 87 5.86 -23.38 78.28
N ALA A 88 5.60 -24.57 78.83
CA ALA A 88 5.59 -25.83 78.07
C ALA A 88 4.44 -25.88 77.03
N GLU A 89 3.25 -25.40 77.36
CA GLU A 89 2.12 -25.27 76.44
C GLU A 89 2.47 -24.30 75.29
N THR A 90 3.03 -23.14 75.62
CA THR A 90 3.49 -22.14 74.63
C THR A 90 4.58 -22.72 73.72
N ARG A 91 5.53 -23.47 74.29
CA ARG A 91 6.57 -24.19 73.55
C ARG A 91 5.99 -25.20 72.59
N GLN A 92 5.01 -26.00 73.03
CA GLN A 92 4.37 -26.99 72.18
C GLN A 92 3.60 -26.34 71.02
N GLN A 93 2.89 -25.24 71.27
CA GLN A 93 2.21 -24.47 70.22
C GLN A 93 3.21 -23.92 69.19
N LYS A 94 4.30 -23.30 69.65
CA LYS A 94 5.35 -22.77 68.75
C LYS A 94 6.06 -23.86 67.96
N LEU A 95 6.37 -24.99 68.58
CA LEU A 95 6.95 -26.15 67.88
C LEU A 95 6.00 -26.66 66.79
N ARG A 96 4.70 -26.81 67.10
CA ARG A 96 3.70 -27.21 66.10
C ARG A 96 3.67 -26.25 64.91
N ILE A 97 3.71 -24.94 65.17
CA ILE A 97 3.72 -23.92 64.11
C ILE A 97 4.96 -24.08 63.23
N VAL A 98 6.14 -24.23 63.84
CA VAL A 98 7.41 -24.40 63.12
C VAL A 98 7.44 -25.70 62.33
N ASP A 99 7.02 -26.82 62.92
CA ASP A 99 7.04 -28.13 62.26
C ASP A 99 6.08 -28.15 61.07
N GLU A 100 4.91 -27.53 61.19
CA GLU A 100 3.97 -27.36 60.07
C GLU A 100 4.55 -26.46 58.97
N ALA A 101 5.17 -25.34 59.34
CA ALA A 101 5.85 -24.45 58.40
C ALA A 101 6.98 -25.18 57.64
N GLU A 102 7.77 -26.00 58.33
CA GLU A 102 8.82 -26.82 57.73
C GLU A 102 8.24 -27.87 56.77
N ARG A 103 7.16 -28.54 57.16
CA ARG A 103 6.45 -29.53 56.33
C ARG A 103 5.97 -28.95 55.00
N ILE A 104 5.39 -27.75 55.03
CA ILE A 104 4.86 -27.09 53.83
C ILE A 104 5.91 -26.29 53.05
N SER A 105 7.13 -26.14 53.56
CA SER A 105 8.17 -25.29 52.95
C SER A 105 8.64 -25.75 51.57
N HIS A 106 8.37 -27.01 51.20
CA HIS A 106 8.66 -27.62 49.89
C HIS A 106 7.43 -27.77 48.99
N SER A 107 6.27 -27.26 49.42
CA SER A 107 5.04 -27.33 48.64
C SER A 107 5.15 -26.47 47.38
N VAL A 108 4.58 -26.99 46.28
CA VAL A 108 4.41 -26.27 45.00
C VAL A 108 3.01 -25.68 44.84
N GLU A 109 2.14 -25.88 45.83
CA GLU A 109 0.79 -25.32 45.88
C GLU A 109 0.85 -23.87 46.38
N TRP A 110 1.28 -22.95 45.52
CA TRP A 110 1.69 -21.59 45.91
C TRP A 110 0.62 -20.80 46.68
N VAL A 111 -0.64 -20.85 46.23
CA VAL A 111 -1.71 -20.03 46.80
C VAL A 111 -2.17 -20.58 48.15
N SER A 112 -2.47 -21.87 48.22
CA SER A 112 -2.93 -22.50 49.46
C SER A 112 -1.84 -22.51 50.53
N THR A 113 -0.58 -22.73 50.14
CA THR A 113 0.56 -22.73 51.07
C THR A 113 0.82 -21.33 51.64
N GLU A 114 0.67 -20.27 50.83
CA GLU A 114 0.76 -18.88 51.30
C GLU A 114 -0.29 -18.58 52.37
N LEU A 115 -1.55 -18.99 52.14
CA LEU A 115 -2.63 -18.83 53.13
C LEU A 115 -2.33 -19.58 54.43
N VAL A 116 -1.72 -20.78 54.33
CA VAL A 116 -1.30 -21.52 55.52
C VAL A 116 -0.18 -20.78 56.26
N PHE A 117 0.84 -20.25 55.56
CA PHE A 117 1.88 -19.45 56.19
C PHE A 117 1.33 -18.19 56.87
N GLN A 118 0.34 -17.51 56.28
CA GLN A 118 -0.34 -16.37 56.90
C GLN A 118 -1.05 -16.76 58.19
N ARG A 119 -1.80 -17.87 58.18
CA ARG A 119 -2.43 -18.42 59.39
C ARG A 119 -1.39 -18.76 60.46
N LEU A 120 -0.28 -19.38 60.08
CA LEU A 120 0.81 -19.72 61.01
C LEU A 120 1.47 -18.49 61.62
N ASP A 121 1.65 -17.39 60.85
CA ASP A 121 2.15 -16.11 61.37
C ASP A 121 1.17 -15.48 62.37
N GLU A 122 -0.14 -15.52 62.07
CA GLU A 122 -1.18 -15.05 62.99
C GLU A 122 -1.23 -15.87 64.28
N GLU A 123 -1.15 -17.20 64.18
CA GLU A 123 -1.07 -18.10 65.33
C GLU A 123 0.18 -17.80 66.16
N TRP A 124 1.34 -17.62 65.51
CA TRP A 124 2.60 -17.28 66.15
C TRP A 124 2.51 -15.97 66.94
N ARG A 125 1.94 -14.92 66.35
CA ARG A 125 1.78 -13.60 67.00
C ARG A 125 0.86 -13.62 68.22
N LYS A 126 -0.08 -14.58 68.30
CA LYS A 126 -0.98 -14.76 69.45
C LYS A 126 -0.32 -15.48 70.62
N THR A 127 0.79 -16.19 70.39
CA THR A 127 1.52 -16.89 71.45
C THR A 127 2.36 -15.94 72.31
N ARG A 128 2.63 -16.34 73.56
CA ARG A 128 3.51 -15.57 74.45
C ARG A 128 4.99 -15.75 74.08
N PRO A 129 5.88 -14.78 74.33
CA PRO A 129 7.32 -14.97 74.16
C PRO A 129 7.85 -16.07 75.08
N LEU A 130 8.67 -16.98 74.54
CA LEU A 130 9.51 -17.87 75.35
C LEU A 130 10.81 -17.12 75.70
N GLY A 131 11.60 -17.67 76.62
CA GLY A 131 12.92 -17.10 76.95
C GLY A 131 13.78 -16.88 75.69
N SER A 132 14.67 -15.88 75.75
CA SER A 132 15.31 -15.31 74.55
C SER A 132 16.06 -16.31 73.65
N ALA A 133 16.70 -17.33 74.19
CA ALA A 133 17.50 -18.28 73.40
C ALA A 133 16.66 -19.29 72.62
N GLU A 134 15.64 -19.88 73.26
CA GLU A 134 14.74 -20.85 72.62
C GLU A 134 13.83 -20.19 71.60
N GLU A 135 13.31 -19.00 71.94
CA GLU A 135 12.55 -18.17 71.02
C GLU A 135 13.34 -17.89 69.74
N ALA A 136 14.61 -17.50 69.88
CA ALA A 136 15.47 -17.20 68.74
C ALA A 136 15.65 -18.40 67.80
N GLN A 137 15.80 -19.61 68.35
CA GLN A 137 15.93 -20.84 67.54
C GLN A 137 14.65 -21.15 66.76
N LEU A 138 13.49 -21.04 67.39
CA LEU A 138 12.20 -21.31 66.73
C LEU A 138 11.87 -20.24 65.68
N VAL A 139 12.15 -18.97 65.96
CA VAL A 139 12.01 -17.87 65.00
C VAL A 139 12.91 -18.11 63.78
N GLU A 140 14.15 -18.53 63.98
CA GLU A 140 15.07 -18.81 62.89
C GLU A 140 14.59 -19.98 62.01
N ARG A 141 14.13 -21.08 62.62
CA ARG A 141 13.53 -22.21 61.88
C ARG A 141 12.31 -21.77 61.06
N LEU A 142 11.41 -20.98 61.64
CA LEU A 142 10.23 -20.46 60.96
C LEU A 142 10.61 -19.57 59.77
N LYS A 143 11.58 -18.67 59.96
CA LYS A 143 12.12 -17.80 58.89
C LYS A 143 12.76 -18.62 57.78
N GLN A 144 13.51 -19.67 58.10
CA GLN A 144 14.13 -20.54 57.10
C GLN A 144 13.08 -21.30 56.29
N ALA A 145 12.03 -21.83 56.93
CA ALA A 145 10.92 -22.49 56.26
C ALA A 145 10.19 -21.55 55.30
N TRP A 146 9.81 -20.36 55.76
CA TRP A 146 9.18 -19.35 54.91
C TRP A 146 10.11 -18.88 53.78
N GLY A 147 11.39 -18.64 54.08
CA GLY A 147 12.39 -18.24 53.10
C GLY A 147 12.63 -19.28 52.01
N ARG A 148 12.58 -20.59 52.34
CA ARG A 148 12.65 -21.68 51.34
C ARG A 148 11.47 -21.61 50.37
N PHE A 149 10.25 -21.55 50.90
CA PHE A 149 9.03 -21.46 50.10
C PHE A 149 9.02 -20.20 49.22
N ALA A 150 9.32 -19.03 49.80
CA ALA A 150 9.33 -17.76 49.09
C ALA A 150 10.34 -17.75 47.94
N ARG A 151 11.56 -18.29 48.14
CA ARG A 151 12.57 -18.43 47.07
C ARG A 151 12.10 -19.38 45.97
N ALA A 152 11.54 -20.54 46.31
CA ALA A 152 11.04 -21.50 45.33
C ALA A 152 9.91 -20.90 44.49
N ARG A 153 8.95 -20.22 45.14
CA ARG A 153 7.85 -19.50 44.49
C ARG A 153 8.37 -18.42 43.55
N ALA A 154 9.29 -17.58 44.03
CA ALA A 154 9.88 -16.50 43.23
C ALA A 154 10.61 -17.05 42.00
N ALA A 155 11.42 -18.11 42.16
CA ALA A 155 12.12 -18.77 41.07
C ALA A 155 11.16 -19.37 40.03
N HIS A 156 10.09 -20.04 40.48
CA HIS A 156 9.08 -20.61 39.59
C HIS A 156 8.41 -19.54 38.72
N PHE A 157 7.89 -18.46 39.33
CA PHE A 157 7.24 -17.39 38.58
C PHE A 157 8.22 -16.58 37.73
N ALA A 158 9.48 -16.46 38.13
CA ALA A 158 10.52 -15.84 37.30
C ALA A 158 10.81 -16.69 36.05
N ASP A 159 10.94 -18.01 36.18
CA ASP A 159 11.14 -18.90 35.04
C ASP A 159 9.93 -18.91 34.09
N GLN A 160 8.71 -18.90 34.61
CA GLN A 160 7.49 -18.79 33.81
C GLN A 160 7.43 -17.45 33.04
N ARG A 161 7.75 -16.34 33.69
CA ARG A 161 7.86 -15.03 33.01
C ARG A 161 8.92 -15.05 31.92
N ARG A 162 10.12 -15.53 32.22
CA ARG A 162 11.22 -15.63 31.25
C ARG A 162 10.83 -16.45 30.02
N LYS A 163 10.24 -17.63 30.22
CA LYS A 163 9.74 -18.47 29.11
C LYS A 163 8.67 -17.78 28.29
N THR A 164 7.79 -17.02 28.94
CA THR A 164 6.74 -16.24 28.28
C THR A 164 7.33 -15.11 27.45
N GLU A 165 8.30 -14.36 28.00
CA GLU A 165 9.02 -13.28 27.31
C GLU A 165 9.83 -13.81 26.12
N GLU A 166 10.54 -14.93 26.27
CA GLU A 166 11.27 -15.58 25.18
C GLU A 166 10.32 -16.01 24.05
N ALA A 167 9.16 -16.57 24.39
CA ALA A 167 8.14 -16.96 23.42
C ALA A 167 7.49 -15.75 22.72
N LEU A 168 7.21 -14.67 23.46
CA LEU A 168 6.71 -13.41 22.90
C LEU A 168 7.71 -12.82 21.92
N HIS A 169 8.97 -12.69 22.32
CA HIS A 169 10.04 -12.17 21.46
C HIS A 169 10.23 -13.01 20.20
N ALA A 170 10.18 -14.34 20.32
CA ALA A 170 10.26 -15.23 19.16
C ALA A 170 9.10 -14.99 18.17
N LYS A 171 7.87 -14.85 18.66
CA LYS A 171 6.69 -14.56 17.81
C LYS A 171 6.71 -13.15 17.22
N GLU A 172 7.18 -12.16 17.99
CA GLU A 172 7.40 -10.79 17.50
C GLU A 172 8.44 -10.75 16.37
N SER A 173 9.53 -11.51 16.50
CA SER A 173 10.53 -11.64 15.43
C SER A 173 9.92 -12.22 14.15
N LEU A 174 9.04 -13.21 14.25
CA LEU A 174 8.35 -13.77 13.07
C LEU A 174 7.49 -12.71 12.36
N VAL A 175 6.81 -11.84 13.11
CA VAL A 175 6.03 -10.73 12.53
C VAL A 175 6.94 -9.72 11.82
N HIS A 176 8.10 -9.41 12.40
CA HIS A 176 9.08 -8.53 11.75
C HIS A 176 9.68 -9.16 10.48
N GLU A 177 9.96 -10.46 10.49
CA GLU A 177 10.39 -11.20 9.30
C GLU A 177 9.33 -11.18 8.20
N ALA A 178 8.04 -11.34 8.55
CA ALA A 178 6.93 -11.16 7.62
C ALA A 178 6.89 -9.75 7.02
N ALA A 179 7.10 -8.71 7.83
CA ALA A 179 7.10 -7.32 7.36
C ALA A 179 8.25 -7.02 6.39
N ALA A 180 9.40 -7.68 6.56
CA ALA A 180 10.54 -7.52 5.65
C ALA A 180 10.26 -8.00 4.22
N LEU A 181 9.27 -8.90 4.03
CA LEU A 181 8.87 -9.42 2.72
C LEU A 181 8.17 -8.39 1.83
N ILE A 182 7.82 -7.20 2.34
CA ILE A 182 7.13 -6.14 1.57
C ILE A 182 7.91 -5.67 0.34
N LYS A 183 9.23 -5.88 0.32
CA LYS A 183 10.11 -5.49 -0.80
C LYS A 183 10.25 -6.57 -1.87
N SER A 184 9.73 -7.78 -1.63
CA SER A 184 9.77 -8.84 -2.64
C SER A 184 8.83 -8.50 -3.80
N THR A 185 9.16 -9.00 -4.99
CA THR A 185 8.34 -8.86 -6.20
C THR A 185 7.74 -10.19 -6.67
N ASP A 186 8.02 -11.29 -5.96
CA ASP A 186 7.54 -12.63 -6.31
C ASP A 186 6.51 -13.12 -5.30
N LEU A 187 5.27 -13.22 -5.78
CA LEU A 187 4.13 -13.65 -4.99
C LEU A 187 4.23 -15.12 -4.56
N ASN A 188 4.89 -15.99 -5.34
CA ASN A 188 5.09 -17.39 -4.98
C ASN A 188 6.16 -17.54 -3.89
N GLU A 189 7.28 -16.81 -4.00
CA GLU A 189 8.31 -16.77 -2.97
C GLU A 189 7.73 -16.28 -1.64
N VAL A 190 6.97 -15.20 -1.68
CA VAL A 190 6.30 -14.62 -0.51
C VAL A 190 5.31 -15.61 0.12
N LYS A 191 4.51 -16.32 -0.68
CA LYS A 191 3.60 -17.37 -0.17
C LYS A 191 4.34 -18.52 0.50
N GLN A 192 5.46 -18.97 -0.07
CA GLN A 192 6.29 -20.01 0.54
C GLN A 192 6.88 -19.54 1.87
N LYS A 193 7.41 -18.31 1.93
CA LYS A 193 7.94 -17.71 3.15
C LYS A 193 6.87 -17.54 4.22
N PHE A 194 5.66 -17.12 3.88
CA PHE A 194 4.55 -17.06 4.84
C PHE A 194 4.19 -18.45 5.40
N SER A 195 4.18 -19.49 4.57
CA SER A 195 3.94 -20.87 5.04
C SER A 195 5.04 -21.36 6.00
N GLU A 196 6.30 -21.04 5.72
CA GLU A 196 7.43 -21.31 6.64
C GLU A 196 7.25 -20.56 7.97
N LEU A 197 6.86 -19.29 7.93
CA LEU A 197 6.61 -18.46 9.12
C LEU A 197 5.42 -18.99 9.94
N GLU A 198 4.32 -19.42 9.30
CA GLU A 198 3.19 -20.07 9.98
C GLU A 198 3.58 -21.38 10.64
N THR A 199 4.48 -22.15 10.03
CA THR A 199 4.98 -23.40 10.61
C THR A 199 5.83 -23.11 11.85
N ARG A 200 6.75 -22.14 11.76
CA ARG A 200 7.56 -21.66 12.89
C ARG A 200 6.70 -21.08 14.01
N TRP A 201 5.62 -20.37 13.67
CA TRP A 201 4.65 -19.85 14.62
C TRP A 201 3.98 -20.97 15.43
N LYS A 202 3.50 -22.01 14.75
CA LYS A 202 2.85 -23.18 15.39
C LYS A 202 3.82 -23.99 16.25
N SER A 203 5.11 -24.02 15.88
CA SER A 203 6.16 -24.69 16.66
C SER A 203 6.67 -23.87 17.85
N ALA A 204 6.44 -22.55 17.86
CA ALA A 204 6.84 -21.69 18.96
C ALA A 204 5.98 -21.97 20.21
N THR A 205 6.59 -21.80 21.39
CA THR A 205 5.91 -21.99 22.67
C THR A 205 4.69 -21.06 22.79
N ALA A 206 3.61 -21.57 23.40
CA ALA A 206 2.39 -20.80 23.59
C ALA A 206 2.63 -19.60 24.51
N VAL A 207 2.07 -18.45 24.14
CA VAL A 207 2.04 -17.22 24.96
C VAL A 207 0.64 -17.04 25.56
N PRO A 208 0.43 -16.10 26.50
CA PRO A 208 -0.90 -15.79 27.01
C PRO A 208 -1.90 -15.51 25.87
N PRO A 209 -3.16 -15.96 25.97
CA PRO A 209 -4.12 -15.88 24.86
C PRO A 209 -4.32 -14.49 24.27
N LEU A 210 -4.26 -13.45 25.10
CA LEU A 210 -4.40 -12.06 24.66
C LEU A 210 -3.22 -11.61 23.78
N ASP A 211 -1.99 -11.96 24.16
CA ASP A 211 -0.81 -11.64 23.36
C ASP A 211 -0.74 -12.49 22.09
N GLU A 212 -1.13 -13.77 22.16
CA GLU A 212 -1.26 -14.66 20.99
C GLU A 212 -2.19 -14.03 19.94
N GLN A 213 -3.37 -13.59 20.37
CA GLN A 213 -4.35 -12.96 19.50
C GLN A 213 -3.80 -11.67 18.89
N ARG A 214 -3.21 -10.78 19.71
CA ARG A 214 -2.63 -9.52 19.24
C ARG A 214 -1.56 -9.75 18.17
N LEU A 215 -0.60 -10.63 18.45
CA LEU A 215 0.51 -10.91 17.55
C LEU A 215 0.02 -11.63 16.28
N TRP A 216 -0.95 -12.55 16.39
CA TRP A 216 -1.55 -13.21 15.23
C TRP A 216 -2.30 -12.22 14.33
N THR A 217 -3.10 -11.31 14.90
CA THR A 217 -3.75 -10.25 14.14
C THR A 217 -2.71 -9.37 13.43
N SER A 218 -1.61 -9.02 14.10
CA SER A 218 -0.51 -8.26 13.49
C SER A 218 0.17 -9.02 12.34
N MET A 219 0.38 -10.33 12.48
CA MET A 219 0.90 -11.19 11.42
C MET A 219 -0.02 -11.18 10.19
N GLN A 220 -1.33 -11.38 10.40
CA GLN A 220 -2.33 -11.40 9.32
C GLN A 220 -2.44 -10.05 8.59
N GLN A 221 -2.41 -8.94 9.34
CA GLN A 221 -2.38 -7.60 8.75
C GLN A 221 -1.13 -7.37 7.92
N THR A 222 0.03 -7.80 8.44
CA THR A 222 1.31 -7.71 7.72
C THR A 222 1.27 -8.53 6.44
N GLN A 223 0.75 -9.77 6.51
CA GLN A 223 0.56 -10.63 5.34
C GLN A 223 -0.32 -9.98 4.28
N ALA A 224 -1.46 -9.41 4.67
CA ALA A 224 -2.35 -8.70 3.75
C ALA A 224 -1.68 -7.48 3.11
N GLN A 225 -0.91 -6.70 3.89
CA GLN A 225 -0.17 -5.54 3.39
C GLN A 225 0.90 -5.92 2.36
N VAL A 226 1.67 -6.99 2.63
CA VAL A 226 2.70 -7.48 1.72
C VAL A 226 2.08 -7.97 0.40
N ILE A 227 1.01 -8.78 0.47
CA ILE A 227 0.33 -9.28 -0.73
C ILE A 227 -0.24 -8.11 -1.55
N ALA A 228 -0.93 -7.16 -0.90
CA ALA A 228 -1.49 -6.00 -1.57
C ALA A 228 -0.42 -5.14 -2.26
N ALA A 229 0.75 -4.94 -1.63
CA ALA A 229 1.85 -4.19 -2.22
C ALA A 229 2.40 -4.87 -3.49
N ILE A 230 2.53 -6.20 -3.47
CA ILE A 230 3.00 -6.97 -4.62
C ILE A 230 1.97 -6.93 -5.76
N GLU A 231 0.68 -7.11 -5.45
CA GLU A 231 -0.40 -7.05 -6.43
C GLU A 231 -0.47 -5.67 -7.10
N GLN A 232 -0.33 -4.58 -6.34
CA GLN A 232 -0.28 -3.22 -6.89
C GLN A 232 0.90 -3.02 -7.85
N GLU A 233 2.09 -3.52 -7.51
CA GLU A 233 3.26 -3.41 -8.39
C GLU A 233 3.10 -4.26 -9.67
N LEU A 234 2.49 -5.44 -9.58
CA LEU A 234 2.17 -6.26 -10.76
C LEU A 234 1.13 -5.58 -11.66
N GLN A 235 0.08 -5.00 -11.08
CA GLN A 235 -0.93 -4.22 -11.81
C GLN A 235 -0.29 -3.03 -12.53
N ARG A 236 0.56 -2.25 -11.84
CA ARG A 236 1.28 -1.13 -12.44
C ARG A 236 2.13 -1.56 -13.64
N ARG A 237 2.86 -2.66 -13.53
CA ARG A 237 3.67 -3.22 -14.64
C ARG A 237 2.81 -3.67 -15.80
N GLU A 238 1.68 -4.31 -15.52
CA GLU A 238 0.74 -4.75 -16.56
C GLU A 238 0.10 -3.57 -17.28
N GLU A 239 -0.31 -2.53 -16.56
CA GLU A 239 -0.85 -1.29 -17.12
C GLU A 239 0.18 -0.56 -18.00
N GLU A 240 1.44 -0.48 -17.56
CA GLU A 240 2.53 0.07 -18.37
C GLU A 240 2.77 -0.74 -19.65
N ARG A 241 2.73 -2.08 -19.55
CA ARG A 241 2.85 -2.96 -20.72
C ARG A 241 1.66 -2.74 -21.67
N ARG A 242 0.43 -2.70 -21.16
CA ARG A 242 -0.79 -2.47 -21.93
C ARG A 242 -0.72 -1.11 -22.65
N ARG A 243 -0.33 -0.05 -21.93
CA ARG A 243 -0.18 1.29 -22.52
C ARG A 243 0.85 1.31 -23.65
N ARG A 244 2.02 0.69 -23.46
CA ARG A 244 3.05 0.59 -24.51
C ARG A 244 2.54 -0.19 -25.73
N GLU A 245 1.74 -1.23 -25.53
CA GLU A 245 1.13 -2.00 -26.62
C GLU A 245 0.04 -1.21 -27.35
N GLU A 246 -0.79 -0.45 -26.62
CA GLU A 246 -1.80 0.46 -27.19
C GLU A 246 -1.15 1.58 -28.00
N GLU A 247 -0.09 2.21 -27.48
CA GLU A 247 0.70 3.23 -28.19
C GLU A 247 1.30 2.66 -29.49
N LYS A 248 1.91 1.46 -29.45
CA LYS A 248 2.39 0.77 -30.65
C LYS A 248 1.26 0.48 -31.64
N ARG A 249 0.09 0.03 -31.16
CA ARG A 249 -1.08 -0.25 -32.00
C ARG A 249 -1.62 1.01 -32.66
N ALA A 250 -1.66 2.14 -31.95
CA ALA A 250 -2.08 3.42 -32.51
C ALA A 250 -1.12 3.90 -33.61
N ILE A 251 0.20 3.76 -33.39
CA ILE A 251 1.21 4.07 -34.40
C ILE A 251 1.06 3.16 -35.63
N TYR A 252 0.85 1.86 -35.42
CA TYR A 252 0.58 0.91 -36.51
C TYR A 252 -0.62 1.34 -37.35
N GLN A 253 -1.75 1.66 -36.70
CA GLN A 253 -2.96 2.11 -37.40
C GLN A 253 -2.76 3.44 -38.13
N HIS A 254 -2.01 4.37 -37.54
CA HIS A 254 -1.68 5.63 -38.20
C HIS A 254 -0.85 5.40 -39.48
N LYS A 255 0.18 4.55 -39.40
CA LYS A 255 1.01 4.17 -40.57
C LYS A 255 0.19 3.46 -41.65
N GLU A 256 -0.72 2.57 -41.28
CA GLU A 256 -1.66 1.95 -42.23
C GLU A 256 -2.53 3.00 -42.95
N THR A 257 -3.02 4.00 -42.23
CA THR A 257 -3.78 5.10 -42.84
C THR A 257 -2.92 5.91 -43.81
N LEU A 258 -1.67 6.21 -43.45
CA LEU A 258 -0.75 6.93 -44.35
C LEU A 258 -0.49 6.15 -45.65
N ILE A 259 -0.33 4.83 -45.56
CA ILE A 259 -0.16 3.98 -46.76
C ILE A 259 -1.42 4.06 -47.64
N LYS A 260 -2.62 3.98 -47.06
CA LYS A 260 -3.88 4.10 -47.81
C LYS A 260 -4.01 5.47 -48.49
N GLN A 261 -3.76 6.54 -47.74
CA GLN A 261 -3.77 7.91 -48.27
C GLN A 261 -2.76 8.09 -49.41
N THR A 262 -1.60 7.43 -49.31
CA THR A 262 -0.58 7.44 -50.38
C THR A 262 -1.12 6.79 -51.63
N LEU A 263 -1.76 5.62 -51.51
CA LEU A 263 -2.39 4.94 -52.65
C LEU A 263 -3.56 5.73 -53.25
N ASP A 264 -4.32 6.46 -52.44
CA ASP A 264 -5.44 7.27 -52.92
C ASP A 264 -4.98 8.41 -53.86
N LEU A 265 -3.74 8.91 -53.70
CA LEU A 265 -3.15 9.93 -54.59
C LEU A 265 -3.02 9.46 -56.04
N LEU A 266 -3.03 8.14 -56.31
CA LEU A 266 -3.07 7.61 -57.68
C LEU A 266 -4.31 8.03 -58.46
N HIS A 267 -5.37 8.45 -57.77
CA HIS A 267 -6.62 8.91 -58.37
C HIS A 267 -6.74 10.45 -58.38
N SER A 268 -5.67 11.17 -58.04
CA SER A 268 -5.67 12.64 -58.08
C SER A 268 -5.90 13.14 -59.51
N PRO A 269 -6.76 14.14 -59.72
CA PRO A 269 -7.04 14.70 -61.05
C PRO A 269 -5.86 15.52 -61.61
N ASP A 270 -4.94 15.95 -60.74
CA ASP A 270 -3.79 16.79 -61.07
C ASP A 270 -2.52 16.24 -60.42
N PHE A 271 -1.43 16.23 -61.20
CA PHE A 271 -0.13 15.69 -60.79
C PHE A 271 0.61 16.63 -59.82
N GLN A 272 0.43 17.95 -59.92
CA GLN A 272 1.03 18.90 -58.96
C GLN A 272 0.43 18.72 -57.57
N THR A 273 -0.90 18.61 -57.50
CA THR A 273 -1.62 18.30 -56.26
C THR A 273 -1.21 16.94 -55.68
N ALA A 274 -0.96 15.94 -56.53
CA ALA A 274 -0.46 14.63 -56.09
C ALA A 274 0.96 14.71 -55.52
N GLU A 275 1.84 15.49 -56.14
CA GLU A 275 3.23 15.69 -55.69
C GLU A 275 3.28 16.37 -54.31
N GLU A 276 2.54 17.47 -54.13
CA GLU A 276 2.44 18.16 -52.84
C GLU A 276 1.86 17.24 -51.76
N GLY A 277 0.79 16.50 -52.07
CA GLY A 277 0.18 15.53 -51.16
C GLY A 277 1.16 14.42 -50.75
N LEU A 278 1.94 13.91 -51.70
CA LEU A 278 2.94 12.87 -51.43
C LEU A 278 4.05 13.39 -50.51
N GLN A 279 4.57 14.59 -50.74
CA GLN A 279 5.59 15.20 -49.88
C GLN A 279 5.10 15.37 -48.43
N GLN A 280 3.83 15.76 -48.25
CA GLN A 280 3.20 15.86 -46.93
C GLN A 280 3.10 14.48 -46.25
N LEU A 281 2.68 13.44 -46.97
CA LEU A 281 2.56 12.08 -46.43
C LEU A 281 3.92 11.47 -46.08
N VAL A 282 4.96 11.71 -46.88
CA VAL A 282 6.34 11.29 -46.58
C VAL A 282 6.85 11.98 -45.31
N THR A 283 6.55 13.28 -45.14
CA THR A 283 6.91 14.01 -43.93
C THR A 283 6.17 13.44 -42.72
N ALA A 284 4.86 13.18 -42.84
CA ALA A 284 4.05 12.58 -41.78
C ALA A 284 4.57 11.18 -41.42
N TRP A 285 4.96 10.37 -42.39
CA TRP A 285 5.57 9.05 -42.19
C TRP A 285 6.87 9.13 -41.39
N ASN A 286 7.78 10.03 -41.79
CA ASN A 286 9.08 10.19 -41.12
C ASN A 286 8.93 10.74 -39.69
N SER A 287 7.87 11.50 -39.43
CA SER A 287 7.53 11.97 -38.08
C SER A 287 6.77 10.94 -37.23
N SER A 288 6.33 9.83 -37.84
CA SER A 288 5.59 8.79 -37.13
C SER A 288 6.52 8.00 -36.22
N GLY A 289 6.00 7.61 -35.05
CA GLY A 289 6.74 6.78 -34.10
C GLY A 289 7.03 5.36 -34.61
N TYR A 290 7.61 4.53 -33.74
CA TYR A 290 7.95 3.14 -34.02
C TYR A 290 6.79 2.19 -33.72
N ALA A 291 6.37 1.37 -34.68
CA ALA A 291 5.21 0.47 -34.56
C ALA A 291 5.54 -0.90 -33.94
N GLY A 292 6.80 -1.13 -33.56
CA GLY A 292 7.28 -2.41 -33.05
C GLY A 292 8.00 -3.25 -34.11
N GLN A 293 8.88 -4.14 -33.64
CA GLN A 293 9.78 -4.92 -34.50
C GLN A 293 9.04 -5.84 -35.48
N GLU A 294 7.89 -6.37 -35.05
CA GLU A 294 7.08 -7.31 -35.83
C GLU A 294 6.44 -6.68 -37.08
N HIS A 295 6.20 -5.36 -37.07
CA HIS A 295 5.41 -4.69 -38.10
C HIS A 295 6.17 -3.61 -38.87
N GLU A 296 7.21 -3.02 -38.27
CA GLU A 296 7.90 -1.84 -38.83
C GLU A 296 8.45 -2.09 -40.25
N GLN A 297 9.09 -3.24 -40.48
CA GLN A 297 9.66 -3.57 -41.79
C GLN A 297 8.58 -3.68 -42.88
N GLY A 298 7.51 -4.46 -42.62
CA GLY A 298 6.44 -4.64 -43.59
C GLY A 298 5.66 -3.35 -43.87
N LEU A 299 5.49 -2.50 -42.85
CA LEU A 299 4.90 -1.17 -43.00
C LEU A 299 5.78 -0.28 -43.89
N TYR A 300 7.10 -0.25 -43.65
CA TYR A 300 8.04 0.52 -44.46
C TYR A 300 8.07 0.07 -45.92
N GLU A 301 8.21 -1.22 -46.18
CA GLU A 301 8.23 -1.78 -47.55
C GLU A 301 6.96 -1.40 -48.32
N ARG A 302 5.79 -1.52 -47.70
CA ARG A 302 4.50 -1.17 -48.31
C ARG A 302 4.37 0.33 -48.57
N PHE A 303 4.84 1.17 -47.65
CA PHE A 303 4.83 2.62 -47.83
C PHE A 303 5.74 3.05 -48.98
N THR A 304 6.98 2.54 -49.02
CA THR A 304 7.93 2.84 -50.10
C THR A 304 7.41 2.35 -51.45
N GLN A 305 6.77 1.17 -51.49
CA GLN A 305 6.13 0.68 -52.70
C GLN A 305 4.99 1.60 -53.16
N ALA A 306 4.09 2.00 -52.25
CA ALA A 306 2.98 2.90 -52.57
C ALA A 306 3.48 4.27 -53.05
N ALA A 307 4.46 4.86 -52.35
CA ALA A 307 5.07 6.13 -52.74
C ALA A 307 5.74 6.04 -54.12
N GLY A 308 6.45 4.94 -54.39
CA GLY A 308 7.07 4.69 -55.69
C GLY A 308 6.04 4.62 -56.83
N GLN A 309 4.88 4.01 -56.60
CA GLN A 309 3.79 3.99 -57.58
C GLN A 309 3.26 5.39 -57.89
N VAL A 310 3.08 6.24 -56.87
CA VAL A 310 2.62 7.62 -57.05
C VAL A 310 3.66 8.45 -57.79
N TYR A 311 4.95 8.35 -57.45
CA TYR A 311 6.01 9.03 -58.17
C TYR A 311 6.03 8.66 -59.65
N GLN A 312 5.91 7.37 -59.97
CA GLN A 312 5.86 6.92 -61.36
C GLN A 312 4.64 7.49 -62.10
N ALA A 313 3.46 7.48 -61.46
CA ALA A 313 2.26 8.05 -62.06
C ALA A 313 2.37 9.57 -62.32
N ILE A 314 3.01 10.31 -61.41
CA ILE A 314 3.29 11.75 -61.59
C ILE A 314 4.25 11.96 -62.76
N GLU A 315 5.33 11.17 -62.85
CA GLU A 315 6.30 11.26 -63.93
C GLU A 315 5.67 10.97 -65.30
N ASP A 316 4.88 9.89 -65.38
CA ASP A 316 4.15 9.49 -66.59
C ASP A 316 3.16 10.58 -67.03
N ALA A 317 2.39 11.15 -66.09
CA ALA A 317 1.43 12.23 -66.38
C ALA A 317 2.13 13.53 -66.82
N ALA A 318 3.24 13.89 -66.18
CA ALA A 318 4.04 15.05 -66.56
C ALA A 318 4.66 14.87 -67.96
N GLU A 319 5.11 13.66 -68.30
CA GLU A 319 5.63 13.38 -69.63
C GLU A 319 4.53 13.37 -70.71
N GLU A 320 3.34 12.85 -70.41
CA GLU A 320 2.19 12.93 -71.30
C GLU A 320 1.79 14.39 -71.57
N SER A 321 1.74 15.23 -70.52
CA SER A 321 1.47 16.67 -70.67
C SER A 321 2.53 17.38 -71.53
N ARG A 322 3.83 17.06 -71.33
CA ARG A 322 4.91 17.57 -72.20
C ARG A 322 4.75 17.11 -73.65
N ARG A 323 4.39 15.85 -73.89
CA ARG A 323 4.14 15.31 -75.23
C ARG A 323 2.95 15.98 -75.90
N GLU A 324 1.86 16.20 -75.18
CA GLU A 324 0.71 16.93 -75.70
C GLU A 324 1.04 18.38 -76.05
N ALA A 325 1.80 19.07 -75.19
CA ALA A 325 2.28 20.43 -75.47
C ALA A 325 3.17 20.46 -76.72
N ALA A 326 4.10 19.50 -76.85
CA ALA A 326 4.94 19.35 -78.04
C ALA A 326 4.09 19.07 -79.30
N ARG A 327 3.07 18.21 -79.21
CA ARG A 327 2.13 17.95 -80.32
C ARG A 327 1.41 19.22 -80.74
N ARG A 328 0.88 20.01 -79.79
CA ARG A 328 0.20 21.28 -80.11
C ARG A 328 1.12 22.27 -80.82
N LEU A 329 2.38 22.40 -80.38
CA LEU A 329 3.37 23.25 -81.06
C LEU A 329 3.64 22.75 -82.48
N VAL A 330 3.76 21.43 -82.66
CA VAL A 330 3.98 20.83 -83.99
C VAL A 330 2.77 21.02 -84.91
N ASP A 331 1.55 20.85 -84.40
CA ASP A 331 0.32 21.09 -85.16
C ASP A 331 0.22 22.57 -85.58
N GLU A 332 0.51 23.50 -84.67
CA GLU A 332 0.55 24.95 -84.96
C GLU A 332 1.63 25.29 -86.01
N MET A 333 2.79 24.62 -85.95
CA MET A 333 3.82 24.76 -86.98
C MET A 333 3.38 24.23 -88.35
N TYR A 334 2.61 23.13 -88.41
CA TYR A 334 2.06 22.63 -89.67
C TYR A 334 1.06 23.63 -90.25
N ASP A 335 0.17 24.18 -89.44
CA ASP A 335 -0.81 25.19 -89.87
C ASP A 335 -0.12 26.46 -90.44
N LEU A 336 0.91 26.98 -89.75
CA LEU A 336 1.68 28.13 -90.23
C LEU A 336 2.48 27.82 -91.50
N ARG A 337 2.95 26.59 -91.65
CA ARG A 337 3.68 26.18 -92.86
C ARG A 337 2.75 26.07 -94.06
N ASP A 338 1.54 25.57 -93.86
CA ASP A 338 0.49 25.58 -94.88
C ASP A 338 0.12 27.03 -95.27
N GLU A 339 0.02 27.96 -94.30
CA GLU A 339 -0.19 29.40 -94.57
C GLU A 339 0.97 30.00 -95.39
N ALA A 340 2.23 29.66 -95.03
CA ALA A 340 3.41 30.12 -95.75
C ALA A 340 3.42 29.63 -97.22
N ASP A 341 3.09 28.36 -97.46
CA ASP A 341 3.00 27.81 -98.81
C ASP A 341 1.88 28.48 -99.63
N GLU A 342 0.73 28.81 -99.01
CA GLU A 342 -0.36 29.55 -99.65
C GLU A 342 0.06 31.00 -99.99
N LEU A 343 0.74 31.68 -99.07
CA LEU A 343 1.29 33.03 -99.30
C LEU A 343 2.31 33.02 -100.44
N ASP A 344 3.22 32.04 -100.46
CA ASP A 344 4.19 31.86 -101.55
C ASP A 344 3.50 31.65 -102.91
N HIS A 345 2.44 30.84 -102.94
CA HIS A 345 1.63 30.65 -104.14
C HIS A 345 0.97 31.95 -104.60
N ARG A 346 0.37 32.72 -103.67
CA ARG A 346 -0.25 34.02 -103.99
C ARG A 346 0.76 35.06 -104.45
N ILE A 347 1.96 35.08 -103.86
CA ILE A 347 3.07 35.94 -104.31
C ILE A 347 3.47 35.56 -105.74
N TYR A 348 3.58 34.26 -106.03
CA TYR A 348 3.88 33.78 -107.38
C TYR A 348 2.80 34.21 -108.39
N GLU A 349 1.53 33.99 -108.08
CA GLU A 349 0.42 34.43 -108.95
C GLU A 349 0.41 35.95 -109.16
N ALA A 350 0.60 36.74 -108.10
CA ALA A 350 0.67 38.20 -108.18
C ALA A 350 1.87 38.66 -109.02
N LYS A 351 3.04 38.01 -108.90
CA LYS A 351 4.20 38.27 -109.76
C LYS A 351 3.93 37.95 -111.23
N VAL A 352 3.23 36.85 -111.52
CA VAL A 352 2.82 36.50 -112.88
C VAL A 352 1.87 37.56 -113.43
N ARG A 353 0.85 37.99 -112.66
CA ARG A 353 -0.06 39.08 -113.05
C ARG A 353 0.69 40.39 -113.30
N LEU A 354 1.61 40.76 -112.41
CA LEU A 354 2.45 41.95 -112.55
C LEU A 354 3.31 41.86 -113.82
N SER A 355 3.94 40.71 -114.09
CA SER A 355 4.70 40.47 -115.32
C SER A 355 3.84 40.62 -116.58
N ASP A 356 2.62 40.06 -116.58
CA ASP A 356 1.66 40.20 -117.67
C ASP A 356 1.23 41.66 -117.86
N MET A 357 0.99 42.40 -116.77
CA MET A 357 0.65 43.82 -116.80
C MET A 357 1.80 44.68 -117.37
N MET A 358 3.04 44.41 -116.96
CA MET A 358 4.25 45.07 -117.48
C MET A 358 4.48 44.75 -118.96
N ALA A 359 4.33 43.49 -119.38
CA ALA A 359 4.45 43.10 -120.79
C ALA A 359 3.38 43.76 -121.68
N ARG A 360 2.15 43.88 -121.18
CA ARG A 360 1.06 44.64 -121.84
C ARG A 360 1.36 46.13 -121.91
N GLN A 361 2.04 46.69 -120.91
CA GLN A 361 2.50 48.08 -120.91
C GLN A 361 3.61 48.32 -121.95
N GLU A 362 4.59 47.43 -122.06
CA GLU A 362 5.67 47.51 -123.06
C GLU A 362 5.15 47.35 -124.50
N SER A 363 4.20 46.45 -124.73
CA SER A 363 3.57 46.24 -126.05
C SER A 363 2.64 47.39 -126.46
N SER A 364 2.21 48.23 -125.52
CA SER A 364 1.29 49.36 -125.71
C SER A 364 2.02 50.72 -125.81
N ARG A 365 3.35 50.74 -126.01
CA ARG A 365 4.17 51.94 -126.23
C ARG A 365 3.78 52.79 -127.45
N ASN A 366 2.65 52.49 -128.13
CA ASN A 366 2.26 53.04 -129.41
C ASN A 366 0.90 53.77 -129.46
N ASP A 367 0.20 54.06 -128.33
CA ASP A 367 -1.07 54.85 -128.35
C ASP A 367 -1.42 55.59 -127.00
N PRO A 368 -2.32 56.61 -127.01
CA PRO A 368 -2.33 57.83 -126.15
C PRO A 368 -2.56 57.75 -124.62
N TRP A 369 -2.27 58.89 -123.98
CA TRP A 369 -1.73 59.17 -122.64
C TRP A 369 -2.68 59.18 -121.42
N GLU A 370 -3.97 58.83 -121.54
CA GLU A 370 -4.89 58.75 -120.38
C GLU A 370 -5.02 57.32 -119.80
N LEU A 371 -4.72 56.28 -120.59
CA LEU A 371 -4.77 54.87 -120.15
C LEU A 371 -3.48 54.41 -119.45
N THR A 372 -2.44 55.24 -119.40
CA THR A 372 -1.12 54.91 -118.86
C THR A 372 -1.01 55.18 -117.36
N GLU A 373 -1.70 56.19 -116.83
CA GLU A 373 -1.69 56.53 -115.39
C GLU A 373 -2.45 55.49 -114.58
N SER A 374 -3.70 55.17 -114.96
CA SER A 374 -4.48 54.10 -114.34
C SER A 374 -3.83 52.70 -114.43
N ARG A 375 -3.05 52.43 -115.49
CA ARG A 375 -2.25 51.20 -115.61
C ARG A 375 -1.01 51.21 -114.73
N ALA A 376 -0.33 52.35 -114.60
CA ALA A 376 0.80 52.52 -113.70
C ALA A 376 0.35 52.39 -112.23
N GLU A 377 -0.80 52.97 -111.87
CA GLU A 377 -1.44 52.79 -110.56
C GLU A 377 -1.80 51.33 -110.28
N ALA A 378 -2.31 50.58 -111.28
CA ALA A 378 -2.59 49.16 -111.14
C ALA A 378 -1.31 48.31 -110.96
N ILE A 379 -0.23 48.64 -111.67
CA ILE A 379 1.09 48.01 -111.50
C ILE A 379 1.67 48.33 -110.12
N GLU A 380 1.56 49.57 -109.67
CA GLU A 380 1.99 50.00 -108.32
C GLU A 380 1.17 49.30 -107.24
N ALA A 381 -0.15 49.16 -107.42
CA ALA A 381 -1.03 48.43 -106.50
C ALA A 381 -0.68 46.93 -106.43
N GLU A 382 -0.41 46.28 -107.56
CA GLU A 382 0.00 44.86 -107.58
C GLU A 382 1.40 44.67 -106.97
N SER A 383 2.33 45.62 -107.17
CA SER A 383 3.64 45.63 -106.49
C SER A 383 3.49 45.78 -104.97
N LYS A 384 2.65 46.72 -104.50
CA LYS A 384 2.35 46.89 -103.07
C LYS A 384 1.69 45.64 -102.47
N LEU A 385 0.85 44.94 -103.23
CA LEU A 385 0.28 43.67 -102.81
C LEU A 385 1.35 42.58 -102.66
N ILE A 386 2.30 42.48 -103.59
CA ILE A 386 3.43 41.55 -103.50
C ILE A 386 4.29 41.85 -102.26
N ASP A 387 4.58 43.12 -102.00
CA ASP A 387 5.35 43.53 -100.82
C ASP A 387 4.60 43.19 -99.53
N ALA A 388 3.30 43.50 -99.44
CA ALA A 388 2.48 43.14 -98.27
C ALA A 388 2.37 41.62 -98.06
N LEU A 389 2.26 40.83 -99.12
CA LEU A 389 2.26 39.37 -99.03
C LEU A 389 3.62 38.82 -98.60
N ARG A 390 4.72 39.43 -99.06
CA ARG A 390 6.08 39.08 -98.65
C ARG A 390 6.32 39.41 -97.17
N ASP A 391 5.88 40.58 -96.70
CA ASP A 391 5.98 40.96 -95.29
C ASP A 391 5.22 39.96 -94.40
N ARG A 392 4.02 39.55 -94.83
CA ARG A 392 3.23 38.53 -94.12
C ARG A 392 3.91 37.15 -94.14
N LEU A 393 4.55 36.78 -95.25
CA LEU A 393 5.32 35.55 -95.34
C LEU A 393 6.56 35.58 -94.44
N GLU A 394 7.23 36.72 -94.32
CA GLU A 394 8.37 36.89 -93.42
C GLU A 394 7.94 36.74 -91.95
N GLU A 395 6.81 37.34 -91.58
CA GLU A 395 6.20 37.19 -90.25
C GLU A 395 5.86 35.73 -89.93
N THR A 396 5.22 34.99 -90.85
CA THR A 396 4.88 33.58 -90.61
C THR A 396 6.12 32.67 -90.51
N MET A 397 7.19 32.96 -91.26
CA MET A 397 8.46 32.25 -91.12
C MET A 397 9.14 32.52 -89.78
N ASP A 398 9.09 33.75 -89.29
CA ASP A 398 9.62 34.12 -87.96
C ASP A 398 8.84 33.41 -86.84
N ASP A 399 7.51 33.35 -86.94
CA ASP A 399 6.65 32.60 -85.99
C ASP A 399 7.00 31.09 -85.98
N ILE A 400 7.25 30.49 -87.15
CA ILE A 400 7.71 29.09 -87.25
C ILE A 400 9.07 28.91 -86.55
N ALA A 401 10.02 29.83 -86.74
CA ALA A 401 11.34 29.75 -86.10
C ALA A 401 11.26 29.90 -84.56
N GLU A 402 10.34 30.72 -84.07
CA GLU A 402 10.06 30.83 -82.63
C GLU A 402 9.49 29.52 -82.08
N LEU A 403 8.51 28.92 -82.76
CA LEU A 403 7.93 27.63 -82.37
C LEU A 403 8.96 26.48 -82.42
N GLU A 404 9.86 26.43 -83.39
CA GLU A 404 10.97 25.47 -83.44
C GLU A 404 11.89 25.59 -82.23
N THR A 405 12.15 26.82 -81.79
CA THR A 405 12.98 27.10 -80.63
C THR A 405 12.26 26.64 -79.35
N ARG A 406 10.96 26.90 -79.24
CA ARG A 406 10.11 26.43 -78.13
C ARG A 406 10.06 24.90 -78.09
N LEU A 407 9.88 24.23 -79.22
CA LEU A 407 9.86 22.76 -79.30
C LEU A 407 11.20 22.14 -78.87
N ARG A 408 12.33 22.77 -79.24
CA ARG A 408 13.67 22.37 -78.79
C ARG A 408 13.84 22.45 -77.26
N ASN A 409 13.07 23.31 -76.60
CA ASN A 409 13.11 23.52 -75.16
C ASN A 409 12.06 22.70 -74.39
N VAL A 410 11.18 21.95 -75.09
CA VAL A 410 10.12 21.09 -74.47
C VAL A 410 10.61 19.66 -74.22
N GLY A 411 11.71 19.24 -74.85
CA GLY A 411 12.42 17.99 -74.55
C GLY A 411 13.44 18.19 -73.43
#